data_AF-A0A164BH71-F1
#
_entry.id   AF-A0A164BH71-F1
#
_cell.length_a   1.000
_cell.length_b   1.000
_cell.length_c   1.000
_cell.angle_alpha   90.00
_cell.angle_beta   90.00
_cell.angle_gamma   90.00
#
_symmetry.space_group_name_H-M   'P 1'
#
loop_
_entity.id
_entity.type
_entity.pdbx_description
1 polymer ?
#
loop_
_entity_poly.entity_id
_entity_poly.type
_entity_poly.pdbx_seq_one_letter_code
_entity_poly.pdbx_strand_id
1 'polypeptide(L)'
;MKSRVAALKALILSGSSNSTCVEHAALEWGLSRRQSYRLLKTAWTEVREDVNATGLERQEMLCWIIHQLMSAAGEGVKHKQPSVTVGACRELDSLLGLGVNSSNRGRYGWRR
;
A
#
# COMPACT_ATOMS: atom_id res chain seq x y z
N MET A 1 10.47 0.37 26.75
CA MET A 1 10.84 1.44 25.80
C MET A 1 10.55 0.91 24.39
N LYS A 2 9.54 1.43 23.67
CA LYS A 2 9.27 0.96 22.29
C LYS A 2 10.43 1.39 21.38
N SER A 3 10.97 0.48 20.59
CA SER A 3 12.06 0.83 19.65
C SER A 3 11.56 1.86 18.63
N ARG A 4 12.45 2.70 18.10
CA ARG A 4 12.10 3.66 17.02
C ARG A 4 11.49 2.95 15.81
N VAL A 5 11.93 1.72 15.54
CA VAL A 5 11.37 0.84 14.50
C VAL A 5 9.92 0.48 14.81
N ALA A 6 9.60 0.10 16.04
CA ALA A 6 8.23 -0.21 16.46
C ALA A 6 7.29 1.00 16.36
N ALA A 7 7.78 2.22 16.64
CA ALA A 7 6.99 3.43 16.45
C ALA A 7 6.70 3.72 14.97
N LEU A 8 7.70 3.55 14.09
CA LEU A 8 7.48 3.66 12.64
C LEU A 8 6.56 2.56 12.10
N LYS A 9 6.68 1.34 12.62
CA LYS A 9 5.79 0.22 12.29
C LYS A 9 4.33 0.54 12.62
N ALA A 10 4.06 1.13 13.79
CA ALA A 10 2.72 1.59 14.15
C ALA A 10 2.18 2.65 13.16
N LEU A 11 3.02 3.59 12.73
CA LEU A 11 2.63 4.59 11.73
C LEU A 11 2.32 3.94 10.38
N ILE A 12 3.14 3.01 9.91
CA ILE A 12 2.88 2.25 8.67
C ILE A 12 1.52 1.54 8.75
N LEU A 13 1.26 0.81 9.84
CA LEU A 13 0.03 0.04 10.02
C LEU A 13 -1.22 0.93 10.16
N SER A 14 -1.05 2.19 10.58
CA SER A 14 -2.13 3.21 10.56
C SER A 14 -2.42 3.80 9.17
N GLY A 15 -1.66 3.40 8.14
CA GLY A 15 -1.80 3.91 6.78
C GLY A 15 -1.01 5.19 6.48
N SER A 16 -0.07 5.57 7.36
CA SER A 16 0.77 6.75 7.13
C SER A 16 1.73 6.54 5.95
N SER A 17 1.90 7.57 5.13
CA SER A 17 2.85 7.54 4.01
C SER A 17 4.32 7.45 4.47
N ASN A 18 5.21 6.98 3.60
CA ASN A 18 6.65 6.96 3.88
C ASN A 18 7.22 8.36 4.18
N SER A 19 6.73 9.39 3.50
CA SER A 19 7.11 10.79 3.77
C SER A 19 6.70 11.23 5.18
N THR A 20 5.47 10.93 5.58
CA THR A 20 4.96 11.22 6.93
C THR A 20 5.80 10.51 8.01
N CYS A 21 6.16 9.25 7.77
CA CYS A 21 7.00 8.48 8.70
C CYS A 21 8.41 9.08 8.84
N VAL A 22 9.00 9.54 7.73
CA VAL A 22 10.33 10.17 7.73
C VAL A 22 10.32 11.54 8.40
N GLU A 23 9.28 12.32 8.16
CA GLU A 23 9.06 13.62 8.81
C GLU A 23 8.88 13.46 10.32
N HIS A 24 8.05 12.51 10.75
CA HIS A 24 7.92 12.16 12.17
C HIS A 24 9.27 11.80 12.80
N ALA A 25 10.09 10.97 12.13
CA ALA A 25 11.41 10.61 12.63
C ALA A 25 12.39 11.79 12.70
N ALA A 26 12.25 12.78 11.82
CA ALA A 26 13.03 14.01 11.86
C ALA A 26 12.59 14.91 13.01
N LEU A 27 11.28 15.09 13.21
CA LEU A 27 10.72 15.96 14.26
C LEU A 27 10.91 15.38 15.66
N GLU A 28 10.57 14.12 15.88
CA GLU A 28 10.59 13.49 17.21
C GLU A 28 11.99 13.07 17.65
N TRP A 29 12.85 12.67 16.70
CA TRP A 29 14.15 12.07 17.02
C TRP A 29 15.35 12.81 16.44
N GLY A 30 15.14 13.94 15.74
CA GLY A 30 16.21 14.74 15.14
C GLY A 30 17.01 13.99 14.06
N LEU A 31 16.44 12.95 13.44
CA LEU A 31 17.16 12.11 12.49
C LEU A 31 17.27 12.75 11.11
N SER A 32 18.42 12.58 10.47
CA SER A 32 18.56 12.92 9.05
C SER A 32 17.65 12.04 8.19
N ARG A 33 17.22 12.56 7.04
CA ARG A 33 16.39 11.83 6.07
C ARG A 33 16.93 10.43 5.76
N ARG A 34 18.25 10.29 5.58
CA ARG A 34 18.91 9.00 5.32
C ARG A 34 18.78 8.02 6.49
N GLN A 35 18.95 8.49 7.73
CA GLN A 35 18.79 7.65 8.92
C GLN A 35 17.33 7.23 9.11
N SER A 36 16.38 8.15 8.88
CA SER A 36 14.95 7.87 8.93
C SER A 36 14.55 6.79 7.91
N TYR A 37 15.01 6.89 6.66
CA TYR A 37 14.76 5.84 5.66
C TYR A 37 15.38 4.50 6.01
N ARG A 38 16.55 4.48 6.66
CA ARG A 38 17.17 3.23 7.13
C ARG A 38 16.29 2.53 8.16
N LEU A 39 15.78 3.27 9.15
CA LEU A 39 14.85 2.72 10.16
C LEU A 39 13.51 2.31 9.55
N LEU A 40 12.99 3.13 8.62
CA LEU A 40 11.75 2.84 7.90
C LEU A 40 11.85 1.56 7.07
N LYS A 41 13.01 1.30 6.44
CA LYS A 41 13.27 0.06 5.71
C LYS A 41 13.23 -1.16 6.65
N THR A 42 13.80 -1.04 7.84
CA THR A 42 13.72 -2.09 8.86
C THR A 42 12.27 -2.32 9.31
N ALA A 43 11.52 -1.26 9.57
CA ALA A 43 10.10 -1.35 9.94
C ALA A 43 9.27 -2.07 8.88
N TRP A 44 9.45 -1.72 7.60
CA TRP A 44 8.79 -2.42 6.48
C TRP A 44 9.20 -3.90 6.36
N THR A 45 10.44 -4.22 6.69
CA THR A 45 10.93 -5.60 6.68
C THR A 45 10.21 -6.42 7.75
N GLU A 46 10.11 -5.88 8.97
CA GLU A 46 9.36 -6.53 10.07
C GLU A 46 7.87 -6.66 9.74
N VAL A 47 7.23 -5.65 9.15
CA VAL A 47 5.82 -5.75 8.71
C VAL A 47 5.64 -6.88 7.71
N ARG A 48 6.55 -7.01 6.75
CA ARG A 48 6.51 -8.10 5.77
C ARG A 48 6.72 -9.46 6.44
N GLU A 49 7.64 -9.55 7.39
CA GLU A 49 7.90 -10.78 8.14
C GLU A 49 6.68 -11.18 8.98
N ASP A 50 6.00 -10.23 9.63
CA ASP A 50 4.74 -10.50 10.35
C ASP A 50 3.68 -11.05 9.41
N VAL A 51 3.47 -10.42 8.24
CA VAL A 51 2.50 -10.88 7.23
C VAL A 51 2.85 -12.30 6.77
N ASN A 52 4.12 -12.56 6.46
CA ASN A 52 4.55 -13.91 6.08
C ASN A 52 4.36 -14.92 7.20
N ALA A 53 4.58 -14.53 8.47
CA ALA A 53 4.42 -15.40 9.62
C ALA A 53 2.96 -15.76 9.90
N THR A 54 1.99 -14.94 9.47
CA THR A 54 0.57 -15.29 9.55
C THR A 54 0.17 -16.45 8.65
N GLY A 55 1.05 -16.86 7.72
CA GLY A 55 0.75 -17.92 6.75
C GLY A 55 -0.29 -17.51 5.71
N LEU A 56 -0.66 -16.22 5.65
CA LEU A 56 -1.53 -15.70 4.61
C LEU A 56 -0.85 -15.90 3.26
N GLU A 57 -1.45 -16.75 2.44
CA GLU A 57 -0.95 -16.99 1.10
C GLU A 57 -1.18 -15.73 0.27
N ARG A 58 -0.21 -15.42 -0.60
CA ARG A 58 -0.32 -14.27 -1.52
C ARG A 58 -1.64 -14.33 -2.32
N GLN A 59 -2.09 -15.54 -2.65
CA GLN A 59 -3.35 -15.76 -3.36
C GLN A 59 -4.57 -15.34 -2.53
N GLU A 60 -4.59 -15.65 -1.23
CA GLU A 60 -5.68 -15.26 -0.33
C GLU A 60 -5.77 -13.74 -0.19
N MET A 61 -4.61 -13.06 -0.06
CA MET A 61 -4.56 -11.60 -0.05
C MET A 61 -5.06 -10.98 -1.37
N LEU A 62 -4.71 -11.57 -2.51
CA LEU A 62 -5.20 -11.12 -3.81
C LEU A 62 -6.72 -11.29 -3.92
N CYS A 63 -7.25 -12.46 -3.51
CA CYS A 63 -8.69 -12.71 -3.45
C CYS A 63 -9.42 -11.66 -2.58
N TRP A 64 -8.84 -11.35 -1.41
CA TRP A 64 -9.40 -10.33 -0.52
C TRP A 64 -9.38 -8.93 -1.14
N ILE A 65 -8.28 -8.52 -1.77
CA ILE A 65 -8.20 -7.21 -2.47
C ILE A 65 -9.22 -7.12 -3.60
N ILE A 66 -9.37 -8.19 -4.40
CA ILE A 66 -10.37 -8.26 -5.48
C ILE A 66 -11.78 -8.10 -4.89
N HIS A 67 -12.09 -8.79 -3.79
CA HIS A 67 -13.37 -8.63 -3.10
C HIS A 67 -13.60 -7.20 -2.62
N GLN A 68 -12.62 -6.57 -1.97
CA GLN A 68 -12.73 -5.20 -1.49
C GLN A 68 -12.95 -4.19 -2.61
N LEU A 69 -12.26 -4.36 -3.75
CA LEU A 69 -12.47 -3.50 -4.92
C LEU A 69 -13.87 -3.70 -5.53
N MET A 70 -14.37 -4.93 -5.63
CA MET A 70 -15.73 -5.20 -6.07
C MET A 70 -16.77 -4.56 -5.14
N SER A 71 -16.56 -4.67 -3.82
CA SER A 71 -17.43 -4.04 -2.82
C SER A 71 -17.39 -2.52 -2.91
N ALA A 72 -16.20 -1.93 -3.08
CA ALA A 72 -16.05 -0.48 -3.25
C ALA A 72 -16.73 0.03 -4.52
N ALA A 73 -16.68 -0.72 -5.62
CA ALA A 73 -17.40 -0.41 -6.84
C ALA A 73 -18.93 -0.44 -6.61
N GLY A 74 -19.44 -1.47 -5.91
CA GLY A 74 -20.86 -1.58 -5.56
C GLY A 74 -21.35 -0.41 -4.68
N GLU A 75 -20.60 -0.06 -3.64
CA GLU A 75 -20.92 1.10 -2.79
C GLU A 75 -20.81 2.43 -3.56
N GLY A 76 -19.84 2.56 -4.47
CA GLY A 76 -19.71 3.72 -5.35
C GLY A 76 -20.95 3.95 -6.22
N VAL A 77 -21.52 2.88 -6.78
CA VAL A 77 -22.80 2.95 -7.53
C VAL A 77 -23.94 3.38 -6.62
N LYS A 78 -24.08 2.75 -5.45
CA LYS A 78 -25.15 3.02 -4.47
C LYS A 78 -25.12 4.46 -3.97
N HIS A 79 -23.93 5.00 -3.72
CA HIS A 79 -23.72 6.36 -3.20
C HIS A 79 -23.58 7.42 -4.30
N LYS A 80 -23.81 7.09 -5.57
CA LYS A 80 -23.68 8.02 -6.72
C LYS A 80 -22.30 8.66 -6.81
N GLN A 81 -21.26 7.88 -6.50
CA GLN A 81 -19.84 8.27 -6.60
C GLN A 81 -19.20 7.55 -7.80
N PRO A 82 -19.38 8.07 -9.03
CA PRO A 82 -18.91 7.41 -10.24
C PRO A 82 -17.37 7.32 -10.29
N SER A 83 -16.66 8.28 -9.71
CA SER A 83 -15.20 8.28 -9.64
C SER A 83 -14.63 7.09 -8.86
N VAL A 84 -15.26 6.73 -7.73
CA VAL A 84 -14.87 5.57 -6.91
C VAL A 84 -15.12 4.27 -7.68
N THR A 85 -16.29 4.18 -8.34
CA THR A 85 -16.67 3.00 -9.14
C THR A 85 -15.68 2.78 -10.29
N VAL A 86 -15.40 3.83 -11.07
CA VAL A 86 -14.46 3.77 -12.20
C VAL A 86 -13.05 3.45 -11.71
N GLY A 87 -12.61 4.06 -10.60
CA GLY A 87 -11.31 3.78 -10.00
C GLY A 87 -11.17 2.32 -9.60
N ALA A 88 -12.14 1.77 -8.86
CA ALA A 88 -12.13 0.37 -8.44
C ALA A 88 -12.15 -0.61 -9.62
N CYS A 89 -12.99 -0.35 -10.65
CA CYS A 89 -13.02 -1.17 -11.86
C CYS A 89 -11.69 -1.13 -12.64
N ARG A 90 -11.00 0.01 -12.68
CA ARG A 90 -9.71 0.14 -13.37
C ARG A 90 -8.60 -0.64 -12.67
N GLU A 91 -8.56 -0.60 -11.33
CA GLU A 91 -7.58 -1.38 -10.56
C GLU A 91 -7.91 -2.88 -10.64
N LEU A 92 -9.19 -3.28 -10.66
CA LEU A 92 -9.59 -4.66 -10.96
C LEU A 92 -9.14 -5.13 -12.34
N ASP A 93 -9.32 -4.32 -13.38
CA ASP A 93 -8.84 -4.62 -14.73
C ASP A 93 -7.31 -4.81 -14.77
N SER A 94 -6.58 -3.95 -14.07
CA SER A 94 -5.12 -4.06 -13.95
C SER A 94 -4.67 -5.31 -13.19
N LEU A 95 -5.41 -5.76 -12.17
CA LEU A 95 -5.07 -6.93 -11.36
C LEU A 95 -5.43 -8.25 -12.05
N LEU A 96 -6.55 -8.27 -12.77
CA LEU A 96 -7.08 -9.48 -13.42
C LEU A 96 -6.64 -9.62 -14.88
N GLY A 97 -6.10 -8.55 -15.48
CA GLY A 97 -5.62 -8.55 -16.87
C GLY A 97 -6.74 -8.70 -17.89
N LEU A 98 -7.92 -8.12 -17.63
CA LEU A 98 -9.12 -8.34 -18.45
C LEU A 98 -9.22 -7.41 -19.68
N GLY A 99 -8.35 -6.40 -19.79
CA GLY A 99 -8.46 -5.31 -20.77
C GLY A 99 -7.27 -5.16 -21.73
N VAL A 100 -7.28 -4.07 -22.50
CA VAL A 100 -6.30 -3.70 -23.56
C VAL A 100 -4.86 -3.51 -23.03
N ASN A 101 -4.68 -3.44 -21.72
CA ASN A 101 -3.37 -3.40 -21.04
C ASN A 101 -2.80 -4.79 -20.71
N SER A 102 -3.52 -5.87 -21.03
CA SER A 102 -3.10 -7.27 -20.80
C SER A 102 -1.91 -7.71 -21.67
N SER A 103 -1.64 -7.00 -22.77
CA SER A 103 -0.48 -7.26 -23.61
C SER A 103 0.72 -6.44 -23.17
N ASN A 104 1.61 -7.07 -22.39
CA ASN A 104 3.07 -6.97 -22.54
C ASN A 104 3.59 -5.73 -23.32
N ARG A 105 3.57 -4.53 -22.72
CA ARG A 105 4.42 -3.41 -23.16
C ARG A 105 5.19 -2.90 -21.96
N GLY A 106 6.51 -2.99 -22.09
CA GLY A 106 7.45 -2.78 -21.02
C GLY A 106 7.33 -1.43 -20.31
N ARG A 107 7.73 -1.48 -19.04
CA ARG A 107 8.82 -0.66 -18.47
C ARG A 107 8.72 0.86 -18.67
N TYR A 108 8.50 1.54 -17.54
CA TYR A 108 8.99 2.88 -17.23
C TYR A 108 8.66 3.97 -18.24
N GLY A 109 7.48 4.58 -18.09
CA GLY A 109 7.12 5.81 -18.79
C GLY A 109 6.66 6.88 -17.81
N TRP A 110 7.58 7.49 -17.06
CA TRP A 110 7.36 8.85 -16.56
C TRP A 110 7.12 9.78 -17.75
N ARG A 111 6.01 10.50 -17.77
CA ARG A 111 5.73 11.72 -18.56
C ARG A 111 4.29 12.16 -18.20
N ARG A 112 3.99 13.41 -17.84
CA ARG A 112 4.73 14.64 -17.62
C ARG A 112 3.93 15.45 -16.61
#